data_AF-A0A6P1V6D9-F1
#
_entry.id   AF-A0A6P1V6D9-F1
#
_cell.length_a   1.000
_cell.length_b   1.000
_cell.length_c   1.000
_cell.angle_alpha   90.00
_cell.angle_beta   90.00
_cell.angle_gamma   90.00
#
_symmetry.space_group_name_H-M   'P 1'
#
loop_
_entity.id
_entity.type
_entity.pdbx_description
1 polymer ?
#
loop_
_entity_poly.entity_id
_entity_poly.type
_entity_poly.pdbx_seq_one_letter_code
_entity_poly.pdbx_strand_id
1 'polypeptide(L)'
;MSTLKNGGLNWSYHNSADKRGEFMAKTNVRIGAFEIDDAELHGEQQGERTLSIPCKSDPDLCMQLDAWDADTSVPAILDGEHSVLYRKHYDRQSDAWVMRLA
;
A
#
# COMPACT_ATOMS: atom_id res chain seq x y z
N MET A 1 30.60 2.56 39.61
CA MET A 1 29.93 3.17 38.44
C MET A 1 29.19 2.03 37.76
N SER A 2 27.98 1.67 38.21
CA SER A 2 26.69 2.19 37.69
C SER A 2 26.62 2.00 36.17
N THR A 3 25.75 1.18 35.57
CA THR A 3 24.31 0.99 35.84
C THR A 3 23.81 -0.31 35.18
N LEU A 4 22.77 -0.92 35.77
CA LEU A 4 21.85 -1.91 35.17
C LEU A 4 21.06 -1.36 33.97
N LYS A 5 20.49 -2.29 33.16
CA LYS A 5 19.27 -2.24 32.30
C LYS A 5 19.60 -2.80 30.91
N ASN A 6 18.79 -3.60 30.23
CA ASN A 6 17.44 -4.13 30.44
C ASN A 6 17.24 -5.26 29.41
N GLY A 7 16.47 -6.29 29.78
CA GLY A 7 15.90 -7.20 28.79
C GLY A 7 14.89 -6.48 27.88
N GLY A 8 14.75 -6.96 26.64
CA GLY A 8 13.80 -6.40 25.67
C GLY A 8 13.88 -7.10 24.33
N LEU A 9 13.20 -8.25 24.25
CA LEU A 9 12.53 -8.83 23.09
C LEU A 9 13.21 -8.69 21.70
N ASN A 10 13.76 -9.83 21.28
CA ASN A 10 14.03 -10.24 19.92
C ASN A 10 12.88 -9.90 18.96
N TRP A 11 13.14 -9.05 17.97
CA TRP A 11 12.42 -9.10 16.70
C TRP A 11 13.42 -9.25 15.57
N SER A 12 13.72 -10.51 15.24
CA SER A 12 14.38 -10.84 13.99
C SER A 12 13.35 -10.68 12.89
N TYR A 13 13.32 -9.54 12.21
CA TYR A 13 12.63 -9.41 10.93
C TYR A 13 13.36 -10.30 9.91
N HIS A 14 13.01 -11.58 9.87
CA HIS A 14 13.32 -12.45 8.75
C HIS A 14 12.37 -12.06 7.62
N ASN A 15 12.79 -11.14 6.75
CA ASN A 15 12.12 -10.93 5.48
C ASN A 15 12.80 -11.82 4.42
N SER A 16 12.42 -13.09 4.40
CA SER A 16 12.80 -14.03 3.34
C SER A 16 11.93 -13.77 2.11
N ALA A 17 12.19 -12.68 1.39
CA ALA A 17 11.62 -12.42 0.06
C ALA A 17 12.48 -11.45 -0.79
N ASP A 18 13.79 -11.45 -0.61
CA ASP A 18 14.69 -10.68 -1.48
C ASP A 18 15.05 -11.52 -2.72
N LYS A 19 14.15 -11.58 -3.71
CA LYS A 19 14.46 -11.94 -5.11
C LYS A 19 13.37 -11.46 -6.09
N ARG A 20 13.42 -10.18 -6.43
CA ARG A 20 13.35 -9.59 -7.80
C ARG A 20 13.10 -8.09 -7.65
N GLY A 21 13.95 -7.30 -8.28
CA GLY A 21 14.14 -5.89 -7.95
C GLY A 21 12.95 -5.01 -8.29
N GLU A 22 12.41 -4.39 -7.24
CA GLU A 22 11.86 -3.04 -7.16
C GLU A 22 11.78 -2.77 -5.65
N PHE A 23 12.20 -1.60 -5.17
CA PHE A 23 12.08 -1.23 -3.76
C PHE A 23 10.58 -1.03 -3.47
N MET A 24 9.86 -2.11 -3.18
CA MET A 24 8.42 -2.08 -2.87
C MET A 24 8.28 -1.69 -1.39
N ALA A 25 7.92 -0.43 -1.15
CA ALA A 25 7.62 0.05 0.18
C ALA A 25 6.17 -0.31 0.49
N LYS A 26 5.98 -1.24 1.43
CA LYS A 26 4.67 -1.45 2.05
C LYS A 26 4.24 -0.17 2.74
N THR A 27 2.99 0.21 2.54
CA THR A 27 2.40 1.47 3.00
C THR A 27 0.97 1.21 3.48
N ASN A 28 0.52 2.03 4.42
CA ASN A 28 -0.88 2.01 4.84
C ASN A 28 -1.69 2.96 3.97
N VAL A 29 -2.83 2.48 3.46
CA VAL A 29 -3.80 3.34 2.78
C VAL A 29 -5.18 3.18 3.39
N ARG A 30 -5.86 4.30 3.58
CA ARG A 30 -7.26 4.34 4.00
C ARG A 30 -8.11 5.01 2.94
N ILE A 31 -9.17 4.33 2.51
CA ILE A 31 -10.13 4.82 1.52
C ILE A 31 -11.53 4.74 2.15
N GLY A 32 -12.07 5.89 2.55
CA GLY A 32 -13.33 5.95 3.29
C GLY A 32 -13.25 5.15 4.60
N ALA A 33 -14.05 4.07 4.68
CA ALA A 33 -14.09 3.18 5.84
C ALA A 33 -13.08 2.02 5.78
N PHE A 34 -12.45 1.79 4.63
CA PHE A 34 -11.53 0.69 4.40
C PHE A 34 -10.09 1.10 4.73
N GLU A 35 -9.35 0.22 5.39
CA GLU A 35 -7.95 0.43 5.76
C GLU A 35 -7.13 -0.80 5.33
N ILE A 36 -6.06 -0.57 4.60
CA ILE A 36 -5.20 -1.59 4.00
C ILE A 36 -3.77 -1.34 4.49
N ASP A 37 -3.17 -2.30 5.19
CA ASP A 37 -1.83 -2.17 5.78
C ASP A 37 -0.70 -2.75 4.91
N ASP A 38 -1.05 -3.48 3.85
CA ASP A 38 -0.10 -4.16 2.96
C ASP A 38 -0.18 -3.66 1.51
N ALA A 39 -0.69 -2.45 1.30
CA ALA A 39 -0.63 -1.81 -0.01
C ALA A 39 0.83 -1.51 -0.38
N GLU A 40 1.13 -1.51 -1.67
CA GLU A 40 2.51 -1.42 -2.16
C GLU A 40 2.68 -0.15 -3.01
N LEU A 41 3.55 0.76 -2.55
CA LEU A 41 3.85 1.97 -3.29
C LEU A 41 5.01 1.71 -4.26
N HIS A 42 4.79 2.05 -5.52
CA HIS A 42 5.76 1.93 -6.61
C HIS A 42 6.09 3.30 -7.17
N GLY A 43 7.35 3.50 -7.57
CA GLY A 43 7.84 4.73 -8.18
C GLY A 43 8.32 5.77 -7.15
N GLU A 44 9.34 6.55 -7.52
CA GLU A 44 9.95 7.55 -6.63
C GLU A 44 9.37 8.96 -6.84
N GLN A 45 8.92 9.31 -8.05
CA GLN A 45 8.47 10.66 -8.42
C GLN A 45 6.95 10.81 -8.35
N GLN A 46 6.47 11.93 -7.78
CA GLN A 46 5.04 12.17 -7.48
C GLN A 46 4.08 11.96 -8.67
N GLY A 47 4.52 12.19 -9.92
CA GLY A 47 3.68 11.98 -11.12
C GLY A 47 3.68 10.56 -11.70
N GLU A 48 4.59 9.70 -11.25
CA GLU A 48 4.71 8.30 -11.72
C GLU A 48 4.38 7.29 -10.62
N ARG A 49 4.15 7.77 -9.39
CA ARG A 49 3.82 6.92 -8.26
C ARG A 49 2.51 6.17 -8.52
N THR A 50 2.57 4.86 -8.29
CA THR A 50 1.40 4.00 -8.31
C THR A 50 1.29 3.24 -7.02
N LEU A 51 0.07 3.01 -6.57
CA LEU A 51 -0.25 2.24 -5.38
C LEU A 51 -0.96 0.95 -5.83
N SER A 52 -0.40 -0.19 -5.46
CA SER A 52 -1.04 -1.50 -5.66
C SER A 52 -1.82 -1.85 -4.40
N ILE A 53 -3.12 -2.10 -4.56
CA ILE A 53 -4.03 -2.49 -3.47
C ILE A 53 -4.44 -3.95 -3.71
N PRO A 54 -3.92 -4.92 -2.92
CA PRO A 54 -4.25 -6.32 -3.09
C PRO A 54 -5.71 -6.61 -2.76
N CYS A 55 -6.42 -7.32 -3.63
CA CYS A 55 -7.83 -7.67 -3.41
C CYS A 55 -8.04 -8.70 -2.31
N LYS A 56 -6.98 -9.41 -1.91
CA LYS A 56 -7.00 -10.36 -0.80
C LYS A 56 -7.02 -9.68 0.56
N SER A 57 -6.54 -8.44 0.65
CA SER A 57 -6.51 -7.68 1.91
C SER A 57 -7.92 -7.23 2.28
N ASP A 58 -8.68 -6.75 1.30
CA ASP A 58 -10.09 -6.42 1.46
C ASP A 58 -10.87 -6.66 0.13
N PRO A 59 -11.65 -7.75 0.04
CA PRO A 59 -12.40 -8.08 -1.17
C PRO A 59 -13.57 -7.12 -1.42
N ASP A 60 -14.16 -6.53 -0.36
CA ASP A 60 -15.26 -5.57 -0.51
C ASP A 60 -14.75 -4.26 -1.11
N LEU A 61 -13.60 -3.77 -0.65
CA LEU A 61 -12.91 -2.64 -1.27
C LEU A 61 -12.59 -2.95 -2.74
N CYS A 62 -12.03 -4.12 -3.03
CA CYS A 62 -11.69 -4.51 -4.40
C CYS A 62 -12.92 -4.48 -5.34
N MET A 63 -14.08 -4.96 -4.86
CA MET A 63 -15.34 -4.87 -5.60
C MET A 63 -15.79 -3.41 -5.80
N GLN A 64 -15.58 -2.53 -4.82
CA GLN A 64 -15.90 -1.11 -4.97
C GLN A 64 -14.98 -0.42 -5.99
N LEU A 65 -13.68 -0.74 -5.99
CA LEU A 65 -12.70 -0.21 -6.96
C LEU A 65 -13.03 -0.62 -8.41
N ASP A 66 -13.64 -1.80 -8.60
CA ASP A 66 -14.08 -2.27 -9.92
C ASP A 66 -15.19 -1.38 -10.52
N ALA A 67 -16.04 -0.79 -9.67
CA ALA A 67 -17.14 0.05 -10.09
C ALA A 67 -16.73 1.50 -10.46
N TRP A 68 -15.56 1.97 -10.01
CA TRP A 68 -15.08 3.32 -10.31
C TRP A 68 -14.42 3.39 -11.67
N ASP A 69 -14.55 4.50 -12.41
CA ASP A 69 -13.82 4.67 -13.67
C ASP A 69 -12.40 5.25 -13.45
N ALA A 70 -11.68 5.48 -14.55
CA ALA A 70 -10.30 5.98 -14.51
C ALA A 70 -10.21 7.49 -14.21
N ASP A 71 -11.31 8.23 -14.28
CA ASP A 71 -11.37 9.69 -14.11
C ASP A 71 -11.96 10.08 -12.75
N THR A 72 -12.58 9.13 -12.06
CA THR A 72 -13.09 9.27 -10.71
C THR A 72 -11.94 9.51 -9.73
N SER A 73 -11.95 10.68 -9.09
CA SER A 73 -11.03 11.02 -8.01
C SER A 73 -11.46 10.36 -6.70
N VAL A 74 -10.58 9.57 -6.12
CA VAL A 74 -10.85 8.85 -4.87
C VAL A 74 -10.03 9.48 -3.75
N PRO A 75 -10.65 10.11 -2.74
CA PRO A 75 -9.92 10.61 -1.59
C PRO A 75 -9.38 9.45 -0.74
N ALA A 76 -8.10 9.53 -0.39
CA ALA A 76 -7.42 8.54 0.43
C ALA A 76 -6.52 9.22 1.47
N ILE A 77 -6.13 8.45 2.48
CA ILE A 77 -5.07 8.80 3.43
C ILE A 77 -3.97 7.75 3.27
N LEU A 78 -2.79 8.16 2.84
CA LEU A 78 -1.62 7.30 2.65
C LEU A 78 -0.58 7.62 3.73
N ASP A 79 -0.24 6.64 4.57
CA ASP A 79 0.67 6.81 5.72
C ASP A 79 0.34 8.02 6.62
N GLY A 80 -0.95 8.37 6.71
CA GLY A 80 -1.44 9.53 7.47
C GLY A 80 -1.54 10.84 6.69
N GLU A 81 -1.06 10.90 5.45
CA GLU A 81 -1.16 12.08 4.59
C GLU A 81 -2.33 11.98 3.60
N HIS A 82 -3.03 13.09 3.37
CA HIS A 82 -4.10 13.14 2.38
C HIS A 82 -3.56 12.96 0.97
N SER A 83 -4.21 12.10 0.19
CA SER A 83 -3.87 11.81 -1.20
C SER A 83 -5.13 11.64 -2.04
N VAL A 84 -4.99 11.74 -3.36
CA VAL A 84 -6.06 11.41 -4.30
C VAL A 84 -5.59 10.28 -5.20
N LEU A 85 -6.38 9.22 -5.26
CA LEU A 85 -6.13 8.06 -6.10
C LEU A 85 -7.03 8.10 -7.33
N TYR A 86 -6.51 7.61 -8.45
CA TYR A 86 -7.31 7.35 -9.63
C TYR A 86 -7.03 5.94 -10.12
N ARG A 87 -8.06 5.26 -10.64
CA ARG A 87 -7.91 3.91 -11.14
C ARG A 87 -7.00 3.89 -12.37
N LYS A 88 -6.02 2.97 -12.40
CA LYS A 88 -5.15 2.76 -13.57
C LYS A 88 -5.53 1.48 -14.30
N HIS A 89 -5.34 0.33 -13.67
CA HIS A 89 -5.69 -0.98 -14.22
C HIS A 89 -5.73 -2.04 -13.13
N TYR A 90 -6.35 -3.18 -13.43
CA TYR A 90 -6.28 -4.37 -12.61
C TYR A 90 -5.08 -5.22 -13.03
N ASP A 91 -4.21 -5.58 -12.09
CA ASP A 91 -3.15 -6.54 -12.32
C ASP A 91 -3.61 -7.95 -11.91
N ARG A 92 -3.85 -8.79 -12.92
CA ARG A 92 -4.26 -10.20 -12.74
C ARG A 92 -3.15 -11.08 -12.16
N GLN A 93 -1.89 -10.68 -12.27
CA GLN A 93 -0.78 -11.48 -11.77
C GLN A 93 -0.67 -11.38 -10.26
N SER A 94 -0.75 -10.16 -9.72
CA SER A 94 -0.72 -9.90 -8.27
C SER A 94 -2.10 -9.95 -7.61
N ASP A 95 -3.18 -9.98 -8.39
CA ASP A 95 -4.56 -9.94 -7.89
C ASP A 95 -4.83 -8.63 -7.13
N ALA A 96 -4.48 -7.50 -7.77
CA ALA A 96 -4.47 -6.19 -7.15
C ALA A 96 -4.97 -5.09 -8.11
N TRP A 97 -5.60 -4.06 -7.53
CA TRP A 97 -5.89 -2.82 -8.24
C TRP A 97 -4.69 -1.88 -8.20
N VAL A 98 -4.20 -1.47 -9.36
CA VAL A 98 -3.16 -0.46 -9.49
C VAL A 98 -3.83 0.91 -9.63
N MET A 99 -3.49 1.80 -8.70
CA MET A 99 -3.97 3.18 -8.61
C MET A 99 -2.83 4.13 -8.96
N ARG A 100 -3.12 5.26 -9.60
CA ARG A 100 -2.18 6.39 -9.74
C ARG A 100 -2.44 7.40 -8.63
N LEU A 101 -1.39 8.04 -8.15
CA LEU A 101 -1.49 9.18 -7.23
C LEU A 101 -1.47 10.50 -8.04
N ALA A 102 -2.05 11.56 -7.47
CA ALA A 102 -1.99 12.93 -8.02
C ALA A 102 -1.29 13.90 -7.06
#